data_AF-A0AAX7UIZ6-F1
#
_entry.id   AF-A0AAX7UIZ6-F1
#
_cell.length_a   1.000
_cell.length_b   1.000
_cell.length_c   1.000
_cell.angle_alpha   90.00
_cell.angle_beta   90.00
_cell.angle_gamma   90.00
#
_symmetry.space_group_name_H-M   'P 1'
#
loop_
_entity.id
_entity.type
_entity.pdbx_description
1 polymer ?
#
loop_
_entity_poly.entity_id
_entity_poly.type
_entity_poly.pdbx_seq_one_letter_code
_entity_poly.pdbx_strand_id
1 'polypeptide(L)'
;QGRCFLSVCSISGTEPLTQWQRTFDEKQFRKDLQQTKPKWEHRSSSPIDFKSFIQSSLHTDADETAERHSRRTDVLLDSKAPNRLLGEICYQLDRRILSYIFQGHTRLYGFIMANIPNKIIEVSTHPLTGKVDQGYQLHLTQRHAELVERLSQRGYKEALHPPFTEFIVNTYGILTERPSEHSTQEMDYNNPDFLKKVIMTTAPRKLHKDLLVVLTCLCMMAEMDRKPLLFW
;
A
#
# COMPACT_ATOMS: atom_id res chain seq x y z
N GLN A 1 -69.30 7.39 30.24
CA GLN A 1 -68.40 6.99 31.33
C GLN A 1 -67.43 5.96 30.74
N GLY A 2 -66.11 5.94 30.92
CA GLY A 2 -65.15 6.83 31.61
C GLY A 2 -63.74 6.57 31.04
N ARG A 3 -62.73 7.40 31.37
CA ARG A 3 -61.37 7.37 30.75
C ARG A 3 -60.36 6.41 31.44
N CYS A 4 -59.18 6.31 30.80
CA CYS A 4 -57.84 5.93 31.32
C CYS A 4 -57.41 4.45 31.12
N PHE A 5 -56.15 4.10 30.77
CA PHE A 5 -55.04 4.87 30.13
C PHE A 5 -53.86 3.95 29.69
N LEU A 6 -53.16 4.29 28.59
CA LEU A 6 -51.79 3.83 28.17
C LEU A 6 -51.67 2.31 27.81
N SER A 7 -50.72 1.86 26.97
CA SER A 7 -49.58 2.49 26.28
C SER A 7 -49.40 1.91 24.87
N VAL A 8 -49.04 2.75 23.88
CA VAL A 8 -48.66 2.31 22.52
C VAL A 8 -47.19 2.61 22.31
N CYS A 9 -46.36 1.57 22.15
CA CYS A 9 -44.95 1.74 21.78
C CYS A 9 -44.79 1.57 20.27
N SER A 10 -44.56 2.69 19.58
CA SER A 10 -44.27 2.69 18.14
C SER A 10 -42.76 2.62 17.93
N ILE A 11 -42.27 1.59 17.25
CA ILE A 11 -40.85 1.50 16.85
C ILE A 11 -40.74 1.82 15.36
N SER A 12 -40.63 3.10 15.05
CA SER A 12 -40.14 3.61 13.77
C SER A 12 -38.65 3.94 13.93
N GLY A 13 -37.78 3.27 13.17
CA GLY A 13 -36.33 3.39 13.36
C GLY A 13 -35.52 2.78 12.21
N THR A 14 -35.84 3.16 10.98
CA THR A 14 -35.03 2.81 9.80
C THR A 14 -33.88 3.81 9.68
N GLU A 15 -32.75 3.53 10.31
CA GLU A 15 -31.50 4.30 10.17
C GLU A 15 -30.83 4.03 8.81
N PRO A 16 -30.64 5.04 7.93
CA PRO A 16 -29.94 4.86 6.67
C PRO A 16 -28.41 5.05 6.84
N LEU A 17 -27.64 4.01 6.51
CA LEU A 17 -26.17 4.00 6.54
C LEU A 17 -25.55 4.95 5.49
N THR A 18 -25.61 6.26 5.71
CA THR A 18 -25.22 7.29 4.73
C THR A 18 -24.50 8.51 5.34
N GLN A 19 -23.41 8.31 6.11
CA GLN A 19 -22.56 9.44 6.51
C GLN A 19 -21.06 9.15 6.73
N TRP A 20 -20.36 8.64 5.72
CA TRP A 20 -18.88 8.59 5.69
C TRP A 20 -18.26 9.31 4.48
N GLN A 21 -18.92 10.36 3.99
CA GLN A 21 -18.34 11.32 3.03
C GLN A 21 -17.82 12.56 3.76
N ARG A 22 -16.61 12.46 4.35
CA ARG A 22 -15.74 13.63 4.55
C ARG A 22 -14.51 13.49 3.65
N THR A 23 -14.52 14.34 2.65
CA THR A 23 -13.64 14.43 1.48
C THR A 23 -12.15 14.44 1.82
N PHE A 24 -11.42 13.44 1.32
CA PHE A 24 -10.02 13.61 0.96
C PHE A 24 -9.98 14.17 -0.47
N ASP A 25 -9.53 15.41 -0.64
CA ASP A 25 -9.47 16.05 -1.96
C ASP A 25 -8.21 15.62 -2.73
N GLU A 26 -8.43 14.84 -3.79
CA GLU A 26 -7.40 14.41 -4.73
C GLU A 26 -6.63 15.58 -5.37
N LYS A 27 -7.27 16.75 -5.52
CA LYS A 27 -6.60 17.95 -6.05
C LYS A 27 -5.66 18.57 -5.03
N GLN A 28 -5.96 18.48 -3.73
CA GLN A 28 -5.07 18.97 -2.68
C GLN A 28 -3.80 18.10 -2.63
N PHE A 29 -3.97 16.77 -2.55
CA PHE A 29 -2.86 15.82 -2.62
C PHE A 29 -1.95 16.05 -3.85
N ARG A 30 -2.53 16.34 -5.02
CA ARG A 30 -1.74 16.64 -6.24
C ARG A 30 -1.07 18.00 -6.22
N LYS A 31 -1.61 19.03 -5.55
CA LYS A 31 -0.93 20.33 -5.39
C LYS A 31 0.30 20.21 -4.51
N ASP A 32 0.19 19.45 -3.42
CA ASP A 32 1.28 19.26 -2.47
C ASP A 32 2.41 18.45 -3.11
N LEU A 33 2.08 17.46 -3.98
CA LEU A 33 3.06 16.72 -4.78
C LEU A 33 3.68 17.52 -5.96
N GLN A 34 2.98 18.53 -6.50
CA GLN A 34 3.46 19.31 -7.65
C GLN A 34 4.37 20.49 -7.29
N GLN A 35 4.34 20.96 -6.04
CA GLN A 35 5.26 22.01 -5.55
C GLN A 35 6.72 21.53 -5.47
N THR A 36 6.97 20.22 -5.51
CA THR A 36 8.30 19.61 -5.35
C THR A 36 8.91 19.08 -6.67
N LYS A 37 8.93 19.90 -7.74
CA LYS A 37 9.72 19.62 -8.95
C LYS A 37 11.10 20.31 -8.90
N PRO A 38 12.18 19.66 -8.41
CA PRO A 38 13.52 20.09 -8.74
C PRO A 38 13.83 19.71 -10.21
N LYS A 39 14.58 20.59 -10.86
CA LYS A 39 15.26 20.33 -12.13
C LYS A 39 16.24 19.16 -11.92
N TRP A 40 16.29 18.19 -12.84
CA TRP A 40 17.18 17.02 -12.72
C TRP A 40 18.65 17.44 -12.92
N GLU A 41 19.32 17.83 -11.83
CA GLU A 41 20.76 18.07 -11.77
C GLU A 41 21.36 17.34 -10.55
N HIS A 42 22.60 16.85 -10.69
CA HIS A 42 23.19 15.90 -9.75
C HIS A 42 23.53 16.51 -8.37
N ARG A 43 22.82 16.12 -7.30
CA ARG A 43 23.43 15.63 -6.02
C ARG A 43 22.39 15.32 -4.93
N SER A 44 22.86 14.55 -3.95
CA SER A 44 22.17 14.15 -2.73
C SER A 44 21.65 15.34 -1.90
N SER A 45 20.33 15.50 -1.84
CA SER A 45 19.60 16.04 -0.69
C SER A 45 18.18 15.47 -0.68
N SER A 46 17.67 15.10 0.50
CA SER A 46 16.44 14.31 0.63
C SER A 46 15.18 15.09 0.22
N PRO A 47 14.20 14.48 -0.47
CA PRO A 47 12.90 15.10 -0.68
C PRO A 47 12.14 15.22 0.67
N ILE A 48 12.01 16.44 1.17
CA ILE A 48 11.24 16.77 2.37
C ILE A 48 9.94 17.45 1.91
N ASP A 49 8.83 16.70 1.88
CA ASP A 49 7.50 17.28 2.11
C ASP A 49 6.43 16.22 2.49
N PHE A 50 6.39 15.09 1.77
CA PHE A 50 5.38 14.05 2.03
C PHE A 50 5.52 13.41 3.43
N LYS A 51 6.77 13.19 3.88
CA LYS A 51 7.05 12.59 5.18
C LYS A 51 6.59 13.49 6.35
N SER A 52 6.75 14.80 6.23
CA SER A 52 6.30 15.81 7.21
C SER A 52 4.77 15.83 7.36
N PHE A 53 4.04 15.80 6.24
CA PHE A 53 2.57 15.77 6.25
C PHE A 53 2.03 14.53 6.98
N ILE A 54 2.53 13.34 6.67
CA ILE A 54 2.10 12.11 7.36
C ILE A 54 2.62 12.05 8.80
N GLN A 55 3.83 12.53 9.08
CA GLN A 55 4.36 12.57 10.45
C GLN A 55 3.54 13.49 11.38
N SER A 56 3.11 14.66 10.91
CA SER A 56 2.18 15.53 11.66
C SER A 56 0.86 14.82 12.01
N SER A 57 0.47 13.85 11.18
CA SER A 57 -0.71 13.01 11.35
C SER A 57 -0.51 11.80 12.27
N LEU A 58 0.73 11.43 12.59
CA LEU A 58 1.08 10.40 13.58
C LEU A 58 1.16 10.98 15.01
N HIS A 59 1.55 12.26 15.13
CA HIS A 59 1.73 12.91 16.43
C HIS A 59 0.41 13.23 17.18
N THR A 60 -0.76 13.07 16.54
CA THR A 60 -2.05 13.42 17.17
C THR A 60 -2.54 12.40 18.21
N ASP A 61 -2.06 11.15 18.16
CA ASP A 61 -2.51 10.04 19.03
C ASP A 61 -1.41 9.57 20.02
N ALA A 62 -0.30 10.31 20.15
CA ALA A 62 0.97 9.80 20.72
C ALA A 62 1.32 10.29 22.15
N ASP A 63 0.46 11.06 22.81
CA ASP A 63 0.84 11.86 24.00
C ASP A 63 0.98 11.08 25.32
N GLU A 64 0.70 9.76 25.36
CA GLU A 64 0.79 8.93 26.58
C GLU A 64 2.00 7.95 26.63
N THR A 65 2.91 7.92 25.65
CA THR A 65 3.94 6.85 25.56
C THR A 65 5.41 7.29 25.51
N ALA A 66 5.71 8.58 25.71
CA ALA A 66 7.04 9.13 25.48
C ALA A 66 8.14 8.72 26.51
N GLU A 67 7.80 8.50 27.78
CA GLU A 67 8.81 8.51 28.87
C GLU A 67 9.54 7.17 29.20
N ARG A 68 9.66 6.21 28.27
CA ARG A 68 10.37 4.93 28.55
C ARG A 68 11.49 4.53 27.60
N HIS A 69 11.91 5.42 26.70
CA HIS A 69 12.94 5.11 25.68
C HIS A 69 14.37 5.51 26.07
N SER A 70 14.83 5.08 27.26
CA SER A 70 16.26 5.06 27.57
C SER A 70 16.69 3.71 28.13
N ARG A 71 17.63 3.06 27.42
CA ARG A 71 18.23 1.73 27.69
C ARG A 71 17.29 0.53 27.50
N ARG A 72 17.41 -0.16 26.36
CA ARG A 72 18.05 -1.49 26.27
C ARG A 72 17.98 -2.03 24.83
N THR A 73 19.14 -2.12 24.17
CA THR A 73 19.32 -2.94 22.96
C THR A 73 19.16 -4.41 23.31
N ASP A 74 18.75 -5.24 22.34
CA ASP A 74 18.64 -6.70 22.45
C ASP A 74 17.59 -7.25 23.44
N VAL A 75 16.30 -7.09 23.11
CA VAL A 75 15.21 -8.11 23.04
C VAL A 75 13.95 -7.41 22.48
N LEU A 76 13.89 -7.14 21.16
CA LEU A 76 12.74 -6.43 20.54
C LEU A 76 12.50 -6.82 19.07
N LEU A 77 12.53 -8.12 18.75
CA LEU A 77 12.20 -8.62 17.41
C LEU A 77 10.71 -8.97 17.26
N ASP A 78 10.07 -9.46 18.33
CA ASP A 78 8.71 -10.02 18.27
C ASP A 78 7.59 -8.94 18.26
N SER A 79 7.74 -7.86 19.05
CA SER A 79 6.72 -6.80 19.17
C SER A 79 6.56 -5.91 17.92
N LYS A 80 7.41 -6.08 16.89
CA LYS A 80 7.35 -5.35 15.62
C LYS A 80 6.79 -6.16 14.45
N ALA A 81 6.52 -7.46 14.63
CA ALA A 81 5.99 -8.30 13.54
C ALA A 81 4.66 -7.78 12.94
N PRO A 82 3.64 -7.36 13.75
CA PRO A 82 2.40 -6.82 13.19
C PRO A 82 2.58 -5.49 12.44
N ASN A 83 3.56 -4.68 12.84
CA ASN A 83 3.89 -3.42 12.17
C ASN A 83 4.50 -3.68 10.79
N ARG A 84 5.51 -4.57 10.72
CA ARG A 84 6.20 -4.95 9.48
C ARG A 84 5.25 -5.59 8.45
N LEU A 85 4.15 -6.21 8.90
CA LEU A 85 3.14 -6.77 8.01
C LEU A 85 2.50 -5.70 7.09
N LEU A 86 2.42 -4.44 7.54
CA LEU A 86 1.90 -3.34 6.71
C LEU A 86 2.83 -3.02 5.53
N GLY A 87 4.14 -2.99 5.78
CA GLY A 87 5.15 -2.85 4.74
C GLY A 87 5.24 -4.09 3.85
N GLU A 88 5.09 -5.29 4.42
CA GLU A 88 5.06 -6.54 3.67
C GLU A 88 3.92 -6.59 2.65
N ILE A 89 2.68 -6.24 3.05
CA ILE A 89 1.53 -6.17 2.13
C ILE A 89 1.82 -5.23 0.93
N CYS A 90 2.43 -4.08 1.19
CA CYS A 90 2.79 -3.11 0.15
C CYS A 90 3.91 -3.63 -0.76
N TYR A 91 4.96 -4.20 -0.17
CA TYR A 91 6.10 -4.78 -0.88
C TYR A 91 5.68 -5.93 -1.80
N GLN A 92 4.82 -6.84 -1.31
CA GLN A 92 4.30 -7.96 -2.09
C GLN A 92 3.48 -7.51 -3.30
N LEU A 93 2.65 -6.46 -3.16
CA LEU A 93 1.92 -5.91 -4.29
C LEU A 93 2.88 -5.38 -5.37
N ASP A 94 3.82 -4.52 -4.99
CA ASP A 94 4.76 -3.89 -5.91
C ASP A 94 5.62 -4.95 -6.64
N ARG A 95 6.13 -5.95 -5.91
CA ARG A 95 6.90 -7.06 -6.48
C ARG A 95 6.09 -7.89 -7.48
N ARG A 96 4.81 -8.17 -7.20
CA ARG A 96 3.92 -8.88 -8.15
C ARG A 96 3.61 -8.06 -9.39
N ILE A 97 3.34 -6.76 -9.26
CA ILE A 97 3.06 -5.90 -10.42
C ILE A 97 4.29 -5.85 -11.32
N LEU A 98 5.48 -5.60 -10.76
CA LEU A 98 6.74 -5.61 -11.52
C LEU A 98 6.99 -6.98 -12.18
N SER A 99 6.81 -8.09 -11.45
CA SER A 99 6.97 -9.44 -12.02
C SER A 99 5.93 -9.79 -13.09
N TYR A 100 4.71 -9.25 -13.00
CA TYR A 100 3.66 -9.48 -13.99
C TYR A 100 3.97 -8.76 -15.29
N ILE A 101 4.47 -7.52 -15.22
CA ILE A 101 4.82 -6.73 -16.41
C ILE A 101 6.06 -7.33 -17.07
N PHE A 102 7.15 -7.50 -16.30
CA PHE A 102 8.49 -7.84 -16.77
C PHE A 102 8.80 -9.36 -16.69
N GLN A 103 7.86 -10.22 -17.10
CA GLN A 103 7.97 -11.69 -16.98
C GLN A 103 9.25 -12.30 -17.57
N GLY A 104 9.85 -11.67 -18.60
CA GLY A 104 11.10 -12.12 -19.21
C GLY A 104 12.37 -11.80 -18.42
N HIS A 105 12.28 -11.06 -17.30
CA HIS A 105 13.44 -10.55 -16.57
C HIS A 105 13.59 -11.22 -15.20
N THR A 106 14.67 -11.98 -15.04
CA THR A 106 15.01 -12.70 -13.79
C THR A 106 15.45 -11.78 -12.65
N ARG A 107 15.88 -10.56 -12.96
CA ARG A 107 16.36 -9.55 -11.99
C ARG A 107 15.78 -8.20 -12.33
N LEU A 108 15.12 -7.58 -11.34
CA LEU A 108 14.41 -6.31 -11.45
C LEU A 108 15.08 -5.24 -10.57
N TYR A 109 16.40 -5.12 -10.66
CA TYR A 109 17.17 -4.17 -9.85
C TYR A 109 16.96 -2.72 -10.30
N GLY A 110 16.60 -1.84 -9.37
CA GLY A 110 16.25 -0.45 -9.68
C GLY A 110 14.92 -0.30 -10.42
N PHE A 111 14.08 -1.34 -10.45
CA PHE A 111 12.69 -1.25 -10.89
C PHE A 111 11.83 -0.87 -9.69
N ILE A 112 11.06 0.21 -9.83
CA ILE A 112 10.09 0.68 -8.83
C ILE A 112 8.80 1.04 -9.55
N MET A 113 7.67 1.04 -8.84
CA MET A 113 6.37 1.34 -9.42
C MET A 113 6.35 2.67 -10.20
N ALA A 114 7.01 3.71 -9.69
CA ALA A 114 7.08 5.02 -10.32
C ALA A 114 7.95 5.09 -11.61
N ASN A 115 8.76 4.07 -11.92
CA ASN A 115 9.65 4.08 -13.10
C ASN A 115 9.32 3.02 -14.16
N ILE A 116 8.20 2.31 -14.02
CA ILE A 116 7.75 1.28 -14.97
C ILE A 116 7.79 1.76 -16.44
N PRO A 117 7.26 2.94 -16.84
CA PRO A 117 7.29 3.38 -18.23
C PRO A 117 8.72 3.54 -18.78
N ASN A 118 9.63 4.07 -17.96
CA ASN A 118 11.05 4.21 -18.32
C ASN A 118 11.72 2.83 -18.42
N LYS A 119 11.39 1.91 -17.52
CA LYS A 119 11.90 0.53 -17.55
C LYS A 119 11.40 -0.26 -18.75
N ILE A 120 10.18 -0.02 -19.23
CA ILE A 120 9.68 -0.62 -20.49
C ILE A 120 10.54 -0.18 -21.68
N ILE A 121 10.90 1.10 -21.77
CA ILE A 121 11.81 1.62 -22.81
C ILE A 121 13.20 0.98 -22.66
N GLU A 122 13.75 0.98 -21.44
CA GLU A 122 15.08 0.43 -21.13
C GLU A 122 15.21 -1.04 -21.55
N VAL A 123 14.28 -1.91 -21.13
CA VAL A 123 14.35 -3.36 -21.45
C VAL A 123 14.05 -3.69 -22.91
N SER A 124 13.37 -2.78 -23.62
CA SER A 124 13.10 -2.92 -25.05
C SER A 124 14.20 -2.33 -25.92
N THR A 125 15.21 -1.68 -25.34
CA THR A 125 16.34 -1.09 -26.06
C THR A 125 17.52 -2.05 -26.08
N HIS A 126 17.99 -2.42 -27.27
CA HIS A 126 19.14 -3.31 -27.40
C HIS A 126 20.43 -2.62 -26.94
N PRO A 127 21.15 -3.15 -25.93
CA PRO A 127 22.16 -2.40 -25.17
C PRO A 127 23.39 -1.98 -26.00
N LEU A 128 23.73 -2.74 -27.05
CA LEU A 128 24.90 -2.45 -27.90
C LEU A 128 24.59 -1.58 -29.12
N THR A 129 23.31 -1.40 -29.49
CA THR A 129 22.93 -0.74 -30.76
C THR A 129 21.98 0.44 -30.57
N GLY A 130 21.40 0.61 -29.38
CA GLY A 130 20.41 1.65 -29.09
C GLY A 130 19.09 1.47 -29.86
N LYS A 131 18.93 0.40 -30.64
CA LYS A 131 17.70 0.12 -31.38
C LYS A 131 16.64 -0.42 -30.43
N VAL A 132 15.44 0.14 -30.52
CA VAL A 132 14.29 -0.29 -29.73
C VAL A 132 13.53 -1.39 -30.48
N ASP A 133 13.28 -2.52 -29.81
CA ASP A 133 12.28 -3.49 -30.25
C ASP A 133 10.88 -2.91 -30.00
N GLN A 134 10.31 -2.31 -31.04
CA GLN A 134 8.99 -1.68 -30.98
C GLN A 134 7.87 -2.68 -30.68
N GLY A 135 8.01 -3.95 -31.08
CA GLY A 135 7.02 -4.99 -30.83
C GLY A 135 6.99 -5.39 -29.37
N TYR A 136 8.17 -5.63 -28.77
CA TYR A 136 8.30 -5.92 -27.35
C TYR A 136 7.92 -4.72 -26.48
N GLN A 137 8.31 -3.50 -26.86
CA GLN A 137 7.93 -2.27 -26.17
C GLN A 137 6.41 -2.08 -26.14
N LEU A 138 5.74 -2.24 -27.28
CA LEU A 138 4.27 -2.13 -27.38
C LEU A 138 3.59 -3.18 -26.51
N HIS A 139 4.04 -4.43 -26.58
CA HIS A 139 3.52 -5.54 -25.79
C HIS A 139 3.61 -5.29 -24.28
N LEU A 140 4.75 -4.83 -23.78
CA LEU A 140 4.92 -4.47 -22.36
C LEU A 140 4.06 -3.26 -21.97
N THR A 141 3.93 -2.27 -22.85
CA THR A 141 3.10 -1.07 -22.62
C THR A 141 1.61 -1.42 -22.52
N GLN A 142 1.12 -2.28 -23.41
CA GLN A 142 -0.25 -2.80 -23.38
C GLN A 142 -0.51 -3.61 -22.10
N ARG A 143 0.39 -4.55 -21.75
CA ARG A 143 0.28 -5.33 -20.51
C ARG A 143 0.25 -4.44 -19.26
N HIS A 144 1.07 -3.39 -19.22
CA HIS A 144 1.06 -2.42 -18.13
C HIS A 144 -0.29 -1.71 -18.04
N ALA A 145 -0.81 -1.17 -19.15
CA ALA A 145 -2.08 -0.46 -19.20
C ALA A 145 -3.26 -1.35 -18.78
N GLU A 146 -3.35 -2.59 -19.30
CA GLU A 146 -4.37 -3.57 -18.91
C GLU A 146 -4.33 -3.91 -17.41
N LEU A 147 -3.13 -4.03 -16.83
CA LEU A 147 -3.01 -4.30 -15.40
C LEU A 147 -3.43 -3.08 -14.58
N VAL A 148 -2.98 -1.88 -14.93
CA VAL A 148 -3.35 -0.63 -14.24
C VAL A 148 -4.86 -0.39 -14.31
N GLU A 149 -5.52 -0.72 -15.42
CA GLU A 149 -6.98 -0.65 -15.53
C GLU A 149 -7.68 -1.59 -14.53
N ARG A 150 -7.27 -2.87 -14.48
CA ARG A 150 -7.83 -3.86 -13.52
C ARG A 150 -7.60 -3.48 -12.07
N LEU A 151 -6.41 -2.92 -11.76
CA LEU A 151 -6.11 -2.37 -10.43
C LEU A 151 -7.01 -1.17 -10.12
N SER A 152 -7.23 -0.27 -11.09
CA SER A 152 -8.04 0.94 -10.92
C SER A 152 -9.53 0.63 -10.72
N GLN A 153 -10.05 -0.43 -11.34
CA GLN A 153 -11.40 -0.96 -11.06
C GLN A 153 -11.59 -1.37 -9.58
N ARG A 154 -10.50 -1.67 -8.86
CA ARG A 154 -10.49 -1.99 -7.42
C ARG A 154 -10.11 -0.79 -6.53
N GLY A 155 -10.02 0.41 -7.11
CA GLY A 155 -9.72 1.66 -6.42
C GLY A 155 -8.24 2.07 -6.41
N TYR A 156 -7.35 1.29 -7.02
CA TYR A 156 -5.94 1.68 -7.17
C TYR A 156 -5.82 2.97 -7.98
N LYS A 157 -4.83 3.79 -7.65
CA LYS A 157 -4.55 5.05 -8.33
C LYS A 157 -3.07 5.14 -8.60
N GLU A 158 -2.68 5.07 -9.87
CA GLU A 158 -1.29 5.11 -10.36
C GLU A 158 -0.52 6.35 -9.86
N ALA A 159 -1.20 7.48 -9.64
CA ALA A 159 -0.57 8.71 -9.14
C ALA A 159 -0.45 8.82 -7.60
N LEU A 160 -1.03 7.90 -6.83
CA LEU A 160 -1.08 7.94 -5.36
C LEU A 160 -0.47 6.69 -4.73
N HIS A 161 -0.79 5.51 -5.24
CA HIS A 161 -0.44 4.26 -4.58
C HIS A 161 1.06 3.90 -4.70
N PRO A 162 1.77 4.15 -5.83
CA PRO A 162 3.21 3.97 -5.91
C PRO A 162 4.05 4.73 -4.85
N PRO A 163 3.90 6.05 -4.64
CA PRO A 163 4.62 6.73 -3.55
C PRO A 163 4.09 6.35 -2.15
N PHE A 164 2.84 5.90 -2.06
CA PHE A 164 2.26 5.41 -0.80
C PHE A 164 2.85 4.06 -0.37
N THR A 165 2.93 3.05 -1.26
CA THR A 165 3.51 1.74 -0.94
C THR A 165 4.98 1.88 -0.57
N GLU A 166 5.75 2.69 -1.33
CA GLU A 166 7.14 3.05 -0.99
C GLU A 166 7.24 3.67 0.41
N PHE A 167 6.36 4.61 0.75
CA PHE A 167 6.33 5.22 2.09
C PHE A 167 6.01 4.23 3.20
N ILE A 168 5.01 3.34 3.02
CA ILE A 168 4.66 2.33 4.03
C ILE A 168 5.82 1.35 4.22
N VAL A 169 6.42 0.85 3.14
CA VAL A 169 7.60 -0.03 3.18
C VAL A 169 8.75 0.63 3.94
N ASN A 170 9.06 1.90 3.62
CA ASN A 170 10.16 2.64 4.27
C ASN A 170 9.86 3.02 5.73
N THR A 171 8.59 3.09 6.13
CA THR A 171 8.18 3.50 7.50
C THR A 171 8.05 2.30 8.44
N TYR A 172 7.44 1.20 7.97
CA TYR A 172 7.13 0.04 8.78
C TYR A 172 8.12 -1.11 8.62
N GLY A 173 8.89 -1.12 7.52
CA GLY A 173 9.78 -2.21 7.14
C GLY A 173 9.02 -3.44 6.61
N ILE A 174 9.78 -4.41 6.10
CA ILE A 174 9.27 -5.70 5.59
C ILE A 174 9.60 -6.84 6.56
N LEU A 175 9.02 -8.02 6.34
CA LEU A 175 9.42 -9.23 7.04
C LEU A 175 10.78 -9.69 6.50
N THR A 176 11.77 -9.78 7.39
CA THR A 176 13.15 -10.15 7.04
C THR A 176 13.41 -11.65 7.08
N GLU A 177 12.50 -12.41 7.70
CA GLU A 177 12.60 -13.85 7.90
C GLU A 177 11.24 -14.47 7.54
N ARG A 178 11.27 -15.72 7.05
CA ARG A 178 10.05 -16.52 6.94
C ARG A 178 9.61 -16.92 8.36
N PRO A 179 8.36 -16.66 8.76
CA PRO A 179 7.81 -17.21 10.00
C PRO A 179 8.05 -18.71 10.03
N SER A 180 8.56 -19.23 11.14
CA SER A 180 8.96 -20.64 11.21
C SER A 180 7.77 -21.54 10.87
N GLU A 181 8.01 -22.60 10.10
CA GLU A 181 7.01 -23.53 9.53
C GLU A 181 6.23 -24.35 10.60
N HIS A 182 6.40 -24.01 11.87
CA HIS A 182 5.74 -24.61 13.04
C HIS A 182 4.95 -23.57 13.84
N SER A 183 4.96 -22.30 13.40
CA SER A 183 4.12 -21.25 13.97
C SER A 183 2.74 -21.27 13.29
N THR A 184 1.68 -21.22 14.08
CA THR A 184 0.30 -21.05 13.58
C THR A 184 0.11 -19.76 12.78
N GLN A 185 1.04 -18.81 12.90
CA GLN A 185 1.04 -17.53 12.20
C GLN A 185 1.19 -17.62 10.67
N GLU A 186 1.86 -18.64 10.11
CA GLU A 186 2.05 -18.72 8.65
C GLU A 186 0.72 -18.93 7.88
N MET A 187 -0.23 -19.63 8.50
CA MET A 187 -1.60 -19.77 7.98
C MET A 187 -2.40 -18.46 8.09
N ASP A 188 -2.24 -17.72 9.19
CA ASP A 188 -2.93 -16.45 9.41
C ASP A 188 -2.44 -15.35 8.45
N TYR A 189 -1.14 -15.29 8.14
CA TYR A 189 -0.60 -14.29 7.22
C TYR A 189 -1.08 -14.43 5.78
N ASN A 190 -1.61 -15.60 5.39
CA ASN A 190 -2.22 -15.83 4.09
C ASN A 190 -3.75 -15.71 4.10
N ASN A 191 -4.34 -15.32 5.22
CA ASN A 191 -5.76 -15.02 5.35
C ASN A 191 -6.02 -13.51 5.13
N PRO A 192 -6.80 -13.10 4.11
CA PRO A 192 -7.06 -11.69 3.85
C PRO A 192 -7.83 -10.98 4.96
N ASP A 193 -8.70 -11.68 5.71
CA ASP A 193 -9.43 -11.10 6.84
C ASP A 193 -8.51 -10.84 8.05
N PHE A 194 -7.47 -11.68 8.23
CA PHE A 194 -6.42 -11.43 9.22
C PHE A 194 -5.61 -10.19 8.84
N LEU A 195 -5.13 -10.10 7.59
CA LEU A 195 -4.38 -8.93 7.10
C LEU A 195 -5.20 -7.64 7.23
N LYS A 196 -6.50 -7.70 6.89
CA LYS A 196 -7.45 -6.61 7.09
C LYS A 196 -7.59 -6.20 8.56
N LYS A 197 -7.67 -7.17 9.48
CA LYS A 197 -7.69 -6.90 10.92
C LYS A 197 -6.40 -6.20 11.37
N VAL A 198 -5.23 -6.66 10.93
CA VAL A 198 -3.93 -6.04 11.26
C VAL A 198 -3.85 -4.60 10.74
N ILE A 199 -4.32 -4.31 9.52
CA ILE A 199 -4.42 -2.93 9.01
C ILE A 199 -5.27 -2.06 9.97
N MET A 200 -6.44 -2.54 10.37
CA MET A 200 -7.36 -1.79 11.23
C MET A 200 -6.84 -1.56 12.65
N THR A 201 -6.09 -2.51 13.23
CA THR A 201 -5.57 -2.41 14.61
C THR A 201 -4.23 -1.68 14.70
N THR A 202 -3.42 -1.72 13.65
CA THR A 202 -1.99 -1.36 13.73
C THR A 202 -1.67 -0.10 12.93
N ALA A 203 -2.36 0.15 11.83
CA ALA A 203 -2.13 1.37 11.04
C ALA A 203 -2.91 2.57 11.62
N PRO A 204 -2.38 3.80 11.51
CA PRO A 204 -3.12 5.03 11.73
C PRO A 204 -4.38 5.09 10.86
N ARG A 205 -5.50 5.58 11.42
CA ARG A 205 -6.82 5.63 10.76
C ARG A 205 -6.81 6.31 9.39
N LYS A 206 -5.95 7.32 9.21
CA LYS A 206 -5.77 8.06 7.95
C LYS A 206 -5.21 7.20 6.81
N LEU A 207 -4.51 6.11 7.11
CA LEU A 207 -3.88 5.21 6.13
C LEU A 207 -4.76 3.98 5.81
N HIS A 208 -5.81 3.72 6.61
CA HIS A 208 -6.66 2.52 6.49
C HIS A 208 -7.23 2.34 5.08
N LYS A 209 -7.79 3.41 4.50
CA LYS A 209 -8.46 3.34 3.19
C LYS A 209 -7.52 2.83 2.10
N ASP A 210 -6.36 3.45 1.96
CA ASP A 210 -5.42 3.14 0.88
C ASP A 210 -4.68 1.82 1.15
N LEU A 211 -4.39 1.46 2.41
CA LEU A 211 -3.91 0.11 2.78
C LEU A 211 -4.91 -1.00 2.41
N LEU A 212 -6.21 -0.77 2.56
CA LEU A 212 -7.24 -1.74 2.16
C LEU A 212 -7.35 -1.87 0.63
N VAL A 213 -7.13 -0.78 -0.12
CA VAL A 213 -7.02 -0.85 -1.59
C VAL A 213 -5.78 -1.65 -1.99
N VAL A 214 -4.62 -1.41 -1.38
CA VAL A 214 -3.40 -2.20 -1.59
C VAL A 214 -3.65 -3.69 -1.32
N LEU A 215 -4.27 -4.03 -0.17
CA LEU A 215 -4.61 -5.42 0.16
C LEU A 215 -5.57 -6.04 -0.86
N THR A 216 -6.60 -5.30 -1.29
CA THR A 216 -7.56 -5.77 -2.31
C THR A 216 -6.88 -6.04 -3.66
N CYS A 217 -5.91 -5.21 -4.02
CA CYS A 217 -5.08 -5.41 -5.21
C CYS A 217 -4.13 -6.61 -5.04
N LEU A 218 -3.53 -6.81 -3.87
CA LEU A 218 -2.67 -7.95 -3.57
C LEU A 218 -3.44 -9.27 -3.68
N CYS A 219 -4.68 -9.34 -3.17
CA CYS A 219 -5.55 -10.50 -3.33
C CYS A 219 -5.81 -10.83 -4.81
N MET A 220 -6.17 -9.84 -5.62
CA MET A 220 -6.34 -10.02 -7.07
C MET A 220 -5.07 -10.54 -7.75
N MET A 221 -3.90 -9.99 -7.40
CA MET A 221 -2.63 -10.43 -7.98
C MET A 221 -2.28 -11.88 -7.58
N ALA A 222 -2.60 -12.27 -6.34
CA ALA A 222 -2.43 -13.63 -5.84
C ALA A 222 -3.39 -14.65 -6.49
N GLU A 223 -4.63 -14.25 -6.77
CA GLU A 223 -5.57 -15.05 -7.58
C GLU A 223 -5.05 -15.24 -9.02
N MET A 224 -4.46 -14.18 -9.61
CA MET A 224 -3.93 -14.19 -10.97
C MET A 224 -2.66 -15.05 -11.14
N ASP A 225 -1.73 -15.02 -10.17
CA ASP A 225 -0.48 -15.79 -10.24
C ASP A 225 -0.50 -17.13 -9.48
N ARG A 226 -1.60 -17.40 -8.75
CA ARG A 226 -1.84 -18.60 -7.92
C ARG A 226 -0.82 -18.81 -6.79
N LYS A 227 -0.23 -17.74 -6.25
CA LYS A 227 0.69 -17.80 -5.10
C LYS A 227 0.02 -17.36 -3.79
N PRO A 228 0.45 -17.88 -2.62
CA PRO A 228 0.03 -17.37 -1.31
C PRO A 228 0.28 -15.85 -1.20
N LEU A 229 -0.57 -15.10 -0.47
CA LEU A 229 -0.55 -13.64 -0.39
C LEU A 229 0.82 -13.06 -0.05
N LEU A 230 1.50 -13.65 0.93
CA LEU A 230 2.88 -13.31 1.28
C LEU A 230 3.78 -14.51 0.94
N PHE A 231 4.86 -14.28 0.21
CA PHE A 231 5.83 -15.32 -0.18
C PHE A 231 7.25 -14.74 -0.30
N TRP A 232 8.25 -15.60 -0.12
CA TRP A 232 9.68 -15.24 -0.06
C TRP A 232 10.39 -15.53 -1.39
#